data_AF-A0A6A6F383-F1
#
_entry.id   AF-A0A6A6F383-F1
#
_cell.length_a   1.000
_cell.length_b   1.000
_cell.length_c   1.000
_cell.angle_alpha   90.00
_cell.angle_beta   90.00
_cell.angle_gamma   90.00
#
_symmetry.space_group_name_H-M   'P 1'
#
loop_
_entity.id
_entity.type
_entity.pdbx_description
1 polymer ?
#
loop_
_entity_poly.entity_id
_entity_poly.type
_entity_poly.pdbx_seq_one_letter_code
_entity_poly.pdbx_strand_id
1 'polypeptide(L)'
;MGQGEFVCEGGPGKACGKRFLTKSKMAHHARCHKSARHFCTLCNAGSYYLKDLKRHMKTHEPRDRHLICNNIGCNYHEKPFARKDHRDRHERSCRHSQA
;
A
#
# COMPACT_ATOMS: atom_id res chain seq x y z
N MET A 1 -3.38 30.12 -14.64
CA MET A 1 -2.79 30.07 -13.28
C MET A 1 -2.02 28.75 -13.15
N GLY A 2 -0.70 28.81 -13.26
CA GLY A 2 0.16 27.64 -13.45
C GLY A 2 0.13 26.70 -12.27
N GLN A 3 -0.22 25.43 -12.50
CA GLN A 3 0.00 24.38 -11.52
C GLN A 3 1.50 24.14 -11.46
N GLY A 4 2.18 24.84 -10.56
CA GLY A 4 3.59 24.63 -10.28
C GLY A 4 3.80 23.17 -9.92
N GLU A 5 4.44 22.43 -10.81
CA GLU A 5 4.68 21.02 -10.64
C GLU A 5 5.73 20.84 -9.55
N PHE A 6 5.36 20.16 -8.46
CA PHE A 6 6.27 19.94 -7.35
C PHE A 6 7.20 18.80 -7.73
N VAL A 7 8.44 19.13 -8.08
CA VAL A 7 9.47 18.15 -8.47
C VAL A 7 10.26 17.74 -7.22
N CYS A 8 10.42 16.43 -7.03
CA CYS A 8 11.34 15.92 -6.02
C CYS A 8 12.76 15.84 -6.61
N GLU A 9 13.66 16.67 -6.09
CA GLU A 9 15.05 16.70 -6.52
C GLU A 9 15.86 15.51 -5.97
N GLY A 10 15.37 14.82 -4.94
CA GLY A 10 15.98 13.62 -4.36
C GLY A 10 16.61 13.87 -2.98
N GLY A 11 17.56 13.01 -2.61
CA GLY A 11 18.38 13.14 -1.39
C GLY A 11 19.86 13.34 -1.73
N PRO A 12 20.73 13.65 -0.74
CA PRO A 12 22.16 13.87 -0.97
C PRO A 12 22.77 12.63 -1.66
N GLY A 13 23.17 12.78 -2.92
CA GLY A 13 23.79 11.73 -3.73
C GLY A 13 22.89 10.97 -4.71
N LYS A 14 21.57 11.23 -4.78
CA LYS A 14 20.71 10.61 -5.82
C LYS A 14 19.54 11.50 -6.24
N ALA A 15 19.59 11.97 -7.49
CA ALA A 15 18.50 12.72 -8.10
C ALA A 15 17.27 11.82 -8.37
N CYS A 16 16.06 12.34 -8.10
CA CYS A 16 14.81 11.58 -8.30
C CYS A 16 13.97 12.07 -9.50
N GLY A 17 13.86 13.37 -9.72
CA GLY A 17 13.14 13.97 -10.87
C GLY A 17 11.63 13.72 -10.93
N LYS A 18 11.00 13.20 -9.85
CA LYS A 18 9.57 12.85 -9.87
C LYS A 18 8.68 14.07 -9.69
N ARG A 19 7.69 14.24 -10.57
CA ARG A 19 6.74 15.35 -10.57
C ARG A 19 5.46 14.97 -9.82
N PHE A 20 4.96 15.88 -9.01
CA PHE A 20 3.73 15.71 -8.24
C PHE A 20 2.81 16.90 -8.42
N LEU A 21 1.51 16.61 -8.43
CA LEU A 21 0.45 17.63 -8.54
C LEU A 21 0.33 18.50 -7.27
N THR A 22 0.84 18.01 -6.12
CA THR A 22 0.73 18.73 -4.84
C THR A 22 1.99 18.61 -4.00
N LYS A 23 2.29 19.68 -3.26
CA LYS A 23 3.42 19.74 -2.32
C LYS A 23 3.40 18.62 -1.29
N SER A 24 2.21 18.31 -0.76
CA SER A 24 2.03 17.23 0.24
C SER A 24 2.44 15.86 -0.30
N LYS A 25 2.12 15.55 -1.57
CA LYS A 25 2.52 14.28 -2.19
C LYS A 25 4.02 14.20 -2.44
N MET A 26 4.63 15.30 -2.92
CA MET A 26 6.09 15.40 -3.07
C MET A 26 6.82 15.24 -1.72
N ALA A 27 6.38 15.96 -0.69
CA ALA A 27 6.96 15.86 0.66
C ALA A 27 6.77 14.45 1.26
N HIS A 28 5.62 13.81 1.01
CA HIS A 28 5.41 12.42 1.39
C HIS A 28 6.42 11.51 0.70
N HIS A 29 6.60 11.67 -0.62
CA HIS A 29 7.55 10.88 -1.40
C HIS A 29 9.00 11.05 -0.95
N ALA A 30 9.44 12.27 -0.63
CA ALA A 30 10.83 12.57 -0.24
C ALA A 30 11.31 11.75 0.98
N ARG A 31 10.39 11.26 1.82
CA ARG A 31 10.72 10.35 2.94
C ARG A 31 11.30 9.01 2.49
N CYS A 32 11.01 8.58 1.27
CA CYS A 32 11.62 7.38 0.68
C CYS A 32 13.13 7.55 0.45
N HIS A 33 13.62 8.78 0.30
CA HIS A 33 15.05 9.07 0.16
C HIS A 33 15.79 9.02 1.50
N LYS A 34 15.08 9.19 2.62
CA LYS A 34 15.67 8.95 3.95
C LYS A 34 15.80 7.44 4.14
N SER A 35 17.03 6.97 4.31
CA SER A 35 17.38 5.55 4.50
C SER A 35 16.90 4.96 5.85
N ALA A 36 16.30 5.78 6.72
CA ALA A 36 15.68 5.33 7.96
C ALA A 36 14.44 4.47 7.65
N ARG A 37 14.65 3.15 7.59
CA ARG A 37 13.59 2.16 7.46
C ARG A 37 13.27 1.58 8.84
N HIS A 38 11.99 1.35 9.07
CA HIS A 38 11.51 0.56 10.19
C HIS A 38 11.55 -0.91 9.80
N PHE A 39 12.33 -1.70 10.51
CA PHE A 39 12.52 -3.12 10.21
C PHE A 39 11.55 -3.99 11.00
N CYS A 40 11.09 -5.07 10.35
CA CYS A 40 10.31 -6.10 11.00
C CYS A 40 11.20 -6.97 11.88
N THR A 41 10.80 -7.21 13.13
CA THR A 41 11.56 -8.07 14.06
C THR A 41 11.49 -9.55 13.70
N LEU A 42 10.50 -9.97 12.90
CA LEU A 42 10.27 -11.38 12.56
C LEU A 42 10.96 -11.81 11.25
N CYS A 43 11.04 -10.91 10.26
CA CYS A 43 11.62 -11.23 8.94
C CYS A 43 12.61 -10.19 8.42
N ASN A 44 12.97 -9.19 9.24
CA ASN A 44 13.89 -8.11 8.90
C ASN A 44 13.50 -7.29 7.65
N ALA A 45 12.23 -7.34 7.24
CA ALA A 45 11.73 -6.54 6.13
C ALA A 45 11.69 -5.05 6.49
N GLY A 46 12.28 -4.20 5.64
CA GLY A 46 12.37 -2.76 5.85
C GLY A 46 11.18 -1.99 5.25
N SER A 47 10.48 -1.22 6.07
CA SER A 47 9.38 -0.33 5.67
C SER A 47 9.75 1.14 5.88
N TYR A 48 9.43 2.02 4.93
CA TYR A 48 9.73 3.46 5.07
C TYR A 48 8.79 4.21 6.05
N TYR A 49 7.68 3.60 6.46
CA TYR A 49 6.73 4.21 7.38
C TYR A 49 6.31 3.23 8.48
N LEU A 50 6.14 3.75 9.70
CA LEU A 50 5.61 2.97 10.84
C LEU A 50 4.24 2.35 10.55
N LYS A 51 3.35 3.09 9.88
CA LYS A 51 2.01 2.58 9.49
C LYS A 51 2.11 1.35 8.58
N ASP A 52 3.12 1.33 7.71
CA ASP A 52 3.38 0.22 6.80
C ASP A 52 3.99 -0.97 7.54
N LEU A 53 4.90 -0.72 8.49
CA LEU A 53 5.42 -1.77 9.36
C LEU A 53 4.31 -2.39 10.22
N LYS A 54 3.48 -1.60 10.90
CA LYS A 54 2.34 -2.10 11.68
C LYS A 54 1.39 -2.94 10.84
N ARG A 55 1.15 -2.53 9.59
CA ARG A 55 0.32 -3.28 8.64
C ARG A 55 1.01 -4.57 8.16
N HIS A 56 2.32 -4.53 7.95
CA HIS A 56 3.12 -5.69 7.61
C HIS A 56 3.15 -6.72 8.74
N MET A 57 3.17 -6.31 10.01
CA MET A 57 3.09 -7.26 11.13
C MET A 57 1.87 -8.16 11.06
N LYS A 58 0.75 -7.67 10.52
CA LYS A 58 -0.46 -8.47 10.30
C LYS A 58 -0.30 -9.62 9.30
N THR A 59 0.76 -9.61 8.49
CA THR A 59 1.06 -10.73 7.58
C THR A 59 1.78 -11.87 8.31
N HIS A 60 2.32 -11.63 9.49
CA HIS A 60 2.83 -12.66 10.37
C HIS A 60 1.75 -13.25 11.29
N GLU A 61 0.64 -12.53 11.48
CA GLU A 61 -0.54 -13.07 12.14
C GLU A 61 -1.22 -14.13 11.25
N PRO A 62 -1.85 -15.16 11.85
CA PRO A 62 -2.57 -16.17 11.09
C PRO A 62 -3.66 -15.51 10.23
N ARG A 63 -3.73 -15.96 8.98
CA ARG A 63 -4.62 -15.37 7.99
C ARG A 63 -6.07 -15.52 8.41
N ASP A 64 -6.78 -14.39 8.46
CA ASP A 64 -8.22 -14.40 8.65
C ASP A 64 -8.89 -15.04 7.42
N ARG A 65 -9.38 -16.27 7.62
CA ARG A 65 -10.00 -17.09 6.57
C ARG A 65 -11.34 -16.51 6.10
N HIS A 66 -11.94 -15.59 6.86
CA HIS A 66 -13.22 -14.95 6.53
C HIS A 66 -13.08 -13.79 5.56
N LEU A 67 -11.86 -13.40 5.19
CA LEU A 67 -11.63 -12.38 4.18
C LEU A 67 -11.77 -12.98 2.78
N ILE A 68 -12.83 -13.72 2.47
CA ILE A 68 -13.12 -14.23 1.11
C ILE A 68 -14.19 -13.36 0.44
N CYS A 69 -14.34 -13.51 -0.87
CA CYS A 69 -15.47 -12.95 -1.61
C CYS A 69 -16.64 -13.95 -1.55
N ASN A 70 -17.85 -13.55 -1.20
CA ASN A 70 -18.98 -14.50 -1.12
C ASN A 70 -19.57 -14.88 -2.50
N ASN A 71 -19.01 -14.38 -3.60
CA ASN A 71 -19.48 -14.68 -4.94
C ASN A 71 -18.86 -15.97 -5.47
N ILE A 72 -19.64 -17.05 -5.59
CA ILE A 72 -19.21 -18.41 -5.99
C ILE A 72 -18.53 -18.46 -7.37
N GLY A 73 -18.73 -17.46 -8.24
CA GLY A 73 -18.06 -17.35 -9.55
C GLY A 73 -16.74 -16.56 -9.54
N CYS A 74 -16.29 -16.09 -8.37
CA CYS A 74 -15.12 -15.24 -8.25
C CYS A 74 -13.89 -16.02 -7.77
N ASN A 75 -12.73 -15.77 -8.38
CA ASN A 75 -11.45 -16.38 -8.00
C ASN A 75 -11.05 -16.15 -6.52
N TYR A 76 -11.70 -15.21 -5.83
CA TYR A 76 -11.46 -14.88 -4.43
C TYR A 76 -12.50 -15.50 -3.47
N HIS A 77 -13.36 -16.40 -3.96
CA HIS A 77 -14.34 -17.10 -3.14
C HIS A 77 -13.72 -18.18 -2.25
N GLU A 78 -12.80 -18.96 -2.82
CA GLU A 78 -12.04 -19.96 -2.08
C GLU A 78 -10.74 -19.39 -1.49
N LYS A 79 -10.29 -18.23 -1.99
CA LYS A 79 -8.99 -17.63 -1.62
C LYS A 79 -9.18 -16.40 -0.74
N PRO A 80 -8.77 -16.45 0.54
CA PRO A 80 -8.84 -15.28 1.39
C PRO A 80 -8.00 -14.15 0.81
N PHE A 81 -8.37 -12.92 1.10
CA PHE A 81 -7.53 -11.74 0.93
C PHE A 81 -6.59 -11.68 2.12
N ALA A 82 -5.35 -11.24 1.87
CA ALA A 82 -4.41 -10.99 2.96
C ALA A 82 -4.82 -9.79 3.83
N ARG A 83 -5.72 -8.95 3.32
CA ARG A 83 -6.08 -7.66 3.91
C ARG A 83 -7.53 -7.31 3.65
N LYS A 84 -8.23 -6.86 4.71
CA LYS A 84 -9.63 -6.45 4.64
C LYS A 84 -9.87 -5.32 3.63
N ASP A 85 -9.00 -4.32 3.56
CA ASP A 85 -9.19 -3.18 2.64
C ASP A 85 -9.07 -3.56 1.15
N HIS A 86 -8.32 -4.62 0.84
CA HIS A 86 -8.26 -5.19 -0.51
C HIS A 86 -9.56 -5.94 -0.83
N ARG A 87 -10.09 -6.72 0.12
CA ARG A 87 -11.40 -7.38 0.00
C ARG A 87 -12.52 -6.35 -0.19
N ASP A 88 -12.60 -5.33 0.66
CA ASP A 88 -13.60 -4.25 0.58
C ASP A 88 -13.61 -3.56 -0.78
N ARG A 89 -12.43 -3.26 -1.33
CA ARG A 89 -12.33 -2.66 -2.66
C ARG A 89 -12.73 -3.64 -3.75
N HIS A 90 -12.34 -4.91 -3.61
CA HIS A 90 -12.75 -5.96 -4.52
C HIS A 90 -14.26 -6.12 -4.52
N GLU A 91 -14.94 -6.17 -3.38
CA GLU A 91 -16.41 -6.30 -3.29
C GLU A 91 -17.14 -5.19 -4.06
N ARG A 92 -16.61 -3.96 -4.07
CA ARG A 92 -17.18 -2.85 -4.85
C ARG A 92 -17.01 -3.00 -6.36
N SER A 93 -15.97 -3.71 -6.78
CA SER A 93 -15.64 -3.94 -8.20
C SER A 93 -16.08 -5.31 -8.69
N CYS A 94 -16.36 -6.24 -7.78
CA CYS A 94 -16.80 -7.59 -8.09
C CYS A 94 -18.19 -7.45 -8.67
N ARG A 95 -18.33 -7.72 -9.97
CA ARG A 95 -19.64 -7.82 -10.61
C ARG A 95 -20.33 -9.03 -10.00
N HIS A 96 -21.13 -8.77 -8.99
CA HIS A 96 -22.14 -9.70 -8.55
C HIS A 96 -23.05 -9.90 -9.76
N SER A 97 -22.98 -11.06 -10.43
CA SER A 97 -24.16 -11.56 -11.13
C SER A 97 -25.21 -11.75 -10.05
N GLN A 98 -25.95 -10.67 -9.76
CA GLN A 98 -27.25 -10.78 -9.14
C GLN A 98 -28.09 -11.55 -10.16
N ALA A 99 -28.36 -12.81 -9.84
CA ALA A 99 -29.52 -13.49 -10.39
C ALA A 99 -30.77 -12.90 -9.73
#